data_AF-A0A7C8EKW2-F1
#
_entry.id   AF-A0A7C8EKW2-F1
#
_cell.length_a   1.000
_cell.length_b   1.000
_cell.length_c   1.000
_cell.angle_alpha   90.00
_cell.angle_beta   90.00
_cell.angle_gamma   90.00
#
_symmetry.space_group_name_H-M   'P 1'
#
loop_
_entity.id
_entity.type
_entity.pdbx_description
1 polymer ?
#
loop_
_entity_poly.entity_id
_entity_poly.type
_entity_poly.pdbx_seq_one_letter_code
_entity_poly.pdbx_strand_id
1 'polypeptide(L)'
;MKKLMLLTMLLIFASCLQSCGKKSGSGPGKVDETKPIAEIKTEAATMDVEQLRAIAKKYKDALVARQAEVKKLTDSLAAIPLTEKLGEEAKGLTADIDSLMKSVQALSERFQVYYDQIKAKGGDLKDLAM
;
A
#
# COMPACT_ATOMS: atom_id res chain seq x y z
N MET A 1 -15.72 -56.81 3.28
CA MET A 1 -16.80 -56.34 2.37
C MET A 1 -17.39 -55.07 2.95
N LYS A 2 -16.87 -53.92 2.48
CA LYS A 2 -17.10 -52.50 2.85
C LYS A 2 -15.82 -51.70 2.48
N LYS A 3 -14.93 -52.24 1.64
CA LYS A 3 -14.75 -51.73 0.27
C LYS A 3 -15.69 -50.54 -0.06
N LEU A 4 -15.04 -49.40 -0.29
CA LEU A 4 -15.08 -48.78 -1.61
C LEU A 4 -16.25 -47.83 -1.92
N MET A 5 -16.91 -47.23 -0.93
CA MET A 5 -17.98 -46.27 -1.23
C MET A 5 -18.08 -45.16 -0.20
N LEU A 6 -17.02 -44.36 -0.01
CA LEU A 6 -17.11 -42.98 0.52
C LEU A 6 -15.76 -42.26 0.48
N LEU A 7 -15.01 -42.50 -0.60
CA LEU A 7 -13.83 -41.76 -0.99
C LEU A 7 -14.05 -41.32 -2.44
N THR A 8 -14.92 -40.32 -2.67
CA THR A 8 -15.10 -39.61 -3.96
C THR A 8 -16.22 -38.57 -3.84
N MET A 9 -15.94 -37.45 -3.19
CA MET A 9 -16.69 -36.19 -3.34
C MET A 9 -15.76 -35.05 -2.85
N LEU A 10 -14.57 -34.84 -3.40
CA LEU A 10 -14.25 -34.34 -4.75
C LEU A 10 -15.08 -33.10 -5.16
N LEU A 11 -14.40 -31.94 -5.09
CA LEU A 11 -14.57 -30.69 -5.87
C LEU A 11 -15.84 -29.89 -5.54
N ILE A 12 -15.77 -28.65 -5.07
CA ILE A 12 -15.13 -27.48 -5.71
C ILE A 12 -14.66 -26.52 -4.60
N PHE A 13 -13.36 -26.45 -4.34
CA PHE A 13 -12.74 -25.37 -3.56
C PHE A 13 -11.46 -24.86 -4.27
N ALA A 14 -11.43 -24.98 -5.59
CA ALA A 14 -10.29 -24.62 -6.43
C ALA A 14 -10.75 -24.24 -7.85
N SER A 15 -11.04 -22.95 -8.03
CA SER A 15 -10.96 -22.26 -9.33
C SER A 15 -11.08 -20.75 -9.08
N CYS A 16 -9.93 -20.08 -8.99
CA CYS A 16 -9.37 -19.31 -10.11
C CYS A 16 -10.09 -17.98 -10.31
N LEU A 17 -9.50 -16.96 -9.68
CA LEU A 17 -9.35 -15.55 -10.05
C LEU A 17 -8.79 -14.95 -8.74
N GLN A 18 -7.51 -14.66 -8.57
CA GLN A 18 -6.82 -13.53 -9.16
C GLN A 18 -5.32 -13.87 -9.17
N SER A 19 -4.76 -13.98 -10.37
CA SER A 19 -3.91 -12.93 -10.92
C SER A 19 -2.47 -13.02 -10.40
N CYS A 20 -1.63 -13.53 -11.29
CA CYS A 20 -0.20 -13.35 -11.31
C CYS A 20 0.10 -11.84 -11.22
N GLY A 21 0.71 -11.38 -10.14
CA GLY A 21 0.98 -9.97 -9.90
C GLY A 21 2.02 -9.80 -8.82
N LYS A 22 3.28 -10.07 -9.17
CA LYS A 22 4.50 -9.42 -8.66
C LYS A 22 4.37 -8.82 -7.26
N LYS A 23 4.96 -9.50 -6.27
CA LYS A 23 5.33 -8.95 -4.95
C LYS A 23 5.93 -7.54 -5.14
N SER A 24 5.10 -6.51 -5.01
CA SER A 24 5.53 -5.11 -5.00
C SER A 24 5.29 -4.53 -3.61
N GLY A 25 5.65 -5.30 -2.59
CA GLY A 25 5.94 -4.75 -1.28
C GLY A 25 7.44 -4.62 -1.16
N SER A 26 8.05 -3.65 -1.84
CA SER A 26 9.51 -3.46 -1.82
C SER A 26 9.89 -2.22 -1.00
N GLY A 27 9.68 -2.30 0.31
CA GLY A 27 10.22 -1.36 1.30
C GLY A 27 9.85 -1.76 2.74
N PRO A 28 10.38 -1.08 3.76
CA PRO A 28 9.91 -1.21 5.15
C PRO A 28 8.47 -0.68 5.26
N GLY A 29 7.61 -1.33 6.05
CA GLY A 29 6.18 -0.96 6.18
C GLY A 29 5.27 -1.57 5.11
N LYS A 30 5.48 -2.84 4.71
CA LYS A 30 4.80 -3.50 3.59
C LYS A 30 3.27 -3.53 3.74
N VAL A 31 2.62 -2.57 3.10
CA VAL A 31 1.21 -2.58 2.74
C VAL A 31 1.09 -2.73 1.22
N ASP A 32 -0.08 -3.13 0.74
CA ASP A 32 -0.33 -3.35 -0.68
C ASP A 32 -0.67 -2.03 -1.37
N GLU A 33 0.23 -1.56 -2.22
CA GLU A 33 0.07 -0.32 -3.00
C GLU A 33 -0.59 -0.55 -4.36
N THR A 34 -0.92 -1.80 -4.72
CA THR A 34 -1.48 -2.17 -6.03
C THR A 34 -2.90 -2.69 -5.93
N LYS A 35 -3.35 -3.15 -4.76
CA LYS A 35 -4.75 -3.56 -4.55
C LYS A 35 -5.72 -2.46 -5.02
N PRO A 36 -6.73 -2.77 -5.84
CA PRO A 36 -7.66 -1.78 -6.34
C PRO A 36 -8.41 -1.04 -5.22
N ILE A 37 -8.58 0.28 -5.38
CA ILE A 37 -9.31 1.10 -4.41
C ILE A 37 -10.76 0.62 -4.19
N ALA A 38 -11.42 0.10 -5.23
CA ALA A 38 -12.78 -0.44 -5.13
C ALA A 38 -12.86 -1.68 -4.21
N GLU A 39 -11.86 -2.57 -4.30
CA GLU A 39 -11.76 -3.73 -3.41
C GLU A 39 -11.50 -3.27 -1.97
N ILE A 40 -10.59 -2.31 -1.77
CA ILE A 40 -10.28 -1.74 -0.45
C ILE A 40 -11.53 -1.10 0.18
N LYS A 41 -12.33 -0.35 -0.58
CA LYS A 41 -13.60 0.22 -0.09
C LYS A 41 -14.59 -0.86 0.34
N THR A 42 -14.68 -1.94 -0.43
CA THR A 42 -15.55 -3.08 -0.11
C THR A 42 -15.10 -3.80 1.15
N GLU A 43 -13.79 -4.06 1.30
CA GLU A 43 -13.21 -4.64 2.51
C GLU A 43 -13.41 -3.73 3.72
N ALA A 44 -13.13 -2.43 3.60
CA ALA A 44 -13.25 -1.46 4.70
C ALA A 44 -14.71 -1.32 5.18
N ALA A 45 -15.70 -1.46 4.29
CA ALA A 45 -17.11 -1.37 4.66
C ALA A 45 -17.51 -2.41 5.74
N THR A 46 -16.93 -3.60 5.68
CA THR A 46 -17.26 -4.73 6.56
C THR A 46 -16.48 -4.74 7.88
N MET A 47 -15.43 -3.92 8.00
CA MET A 47 -14.56 -3.87 9.17
C MET A 47 -15.16 -3.03 10.31
N ASP A 48 -14.79 -3.38 11.54
CA ASP A 48 -15.02 -2.53 12.71
C ASP A 48 -13.99 -1.39 12.82
N VAL A 49 -14.21 -0.47 13.75
CA VAL A 49 -13.36 0.72 13.93
C VAL A 49 -11.93 0.35 14.32
N GLU A 50 -11.72 -0.70 15.11
CA GLU A 50 -10.40 -1.12 15.57
C GLU A 50 -9.58 -1.73 14.42
N GLN A 51 -10.20 -2.59 13.62
CA GLN A 51 -9.62 -3.16 12.41
C GLN A 51 -9.23 -2.08 11.40
N LEU A 52 -10.14 -1.15 11.12
CA LEU A 52 -9.87 -0.02 10.22
C LEU A 52 -8.69 0.81 10.71
N ARG A 53 -8.66 1.13 12.01
CA ARG A 53 -7.56 1.89 12.63
C ARG A 53 -6.23 1.17 12.52
N ALA A 54 -6.21 -0.13 12.82
CA ALA A 54 -4.98 -0.93 12.73
C ALA A 54 -4.41 -0.93 11.31
N ILE A 55 -5.28 -0.98 10.28
CA ILE A 55 -4.84 -0.94 8.88
C ILE A 55 -4.43 0.48 8.48
N ALA A 56 -5.22 1.51 8.82
CA ALA A 56 -4.88 2.91 8.57
C ALA A 56 -3.52 3.27 9.16
N LYS A 57 -3.19 2.78 10.37
CA LYS A 57 -1.88 2.96 10.99
C LYS A 57 -0.75 2.35 10.15
N LYS A 58 -0.94 1.16 9.56
CA LYS A 58 0.07 0.55 8.68
C LYS A 58 0.33 1.40 7.44
N TYR A 59 -0.73 1.92 6.80
CA TYR A 59 -0.58 2.83 5.66
C TYR A 59 0.06 4.16 6.05
N LYS A 60 -0.29 4.72 7.22
CA LYS A 60 0.37 5.91 7.79
C LYS A 60 1.87 5.67 8.01
N ASP A 61 2.23 4.57 8.65
CA ASP A 61 3.63 4.22 8.92
C ASP A 61 4.41 4.06 7.58
N ALA A 62 3.79 3.47 6.57
CA ALA A 62 4.37 3.36 5.22
C ALA A 62 4.51 4.73 4.52
N LEU A 63 3.51 5.62 4.65
CA LEU A 63 3.56 6.98 4.12
C LEU A 63 4.71 7.78 4.71
N VAL A 64 4.87 7.76 6.04
CA VAL A 64 5.98 8.44 6.72
C VAL A 64 7.33 7.92 6.24
N ALA A 65 7.47 6.59 6.11
CA ALA A 65 8.70 5.99 5.60
C ALA A 65 9.03 6.46 4.17
N ARG A 66 8.04 6.43 3.25
CA ARG A 66 8.24 6.86 1.86
C ARG A 66 8.52 8.35 1.73
N GLN A 67 7.85 9.19 2.50
CA GLN A 67 8.12 10.63 2.53
C GLN A 67 9.54 10.94 3.02
N ALA A 68 10.05 10.17 3.99
CA ALA A 68 11.44 10.29 4.43
C ALA A 68 12.43 9.88 3.33
N GLU A 69 12.13 8.84 2.54
CA GLU A 69 12.93 8.45 1.38
C GLU A 69 12.93 9.53 0.28
N VAL A 70 11.75 10.10 -0.04
CA VAL A 70 11.64 11.24 -0.97
C VAL A 70 12.47 12.42 -0.49
N LYS A 71 12.39 12.76 0.80
CA LYS A 71 13.18 13.86 1.36
C LYS A 71 14.67 13.61 1.20
N LYS A 72 15.14 12.39 1.51
CA LYS A 72 16.56 12.02 1.35
C LYS A 72 17.04 12.20 -0.09
N LEU A 73 16.29 11.72 -1.07
CA LEU A 73 16.68 11.86 -2.49
C LEU A 73 16.61 13.31 -2.96
N THR A 74 15.64 14.07 -2.46
CA THR A 74 15.52 15.51 -2.74
C THR A 74 16.71 16.28 -2.18
N ASP A 75 17.11 15.98 -0.95
CA ASP A 75 18.31 16.56 -0.31
C ASP A 75 19.57 16.20 -1.12
N SER A 76 19.71 14.95 -1.59
CA SER A 76 20.80 14.54 -2.47
C SER A 76 20.80 15.30 -3.80
N LEU A 77 19.64 15.43 -4.46
CA LEU A 77 19.50 16.17 -5.71
C LEU A 77 19.81 17.66 -5.54
N ALA A 78 19.44 18.24 -4.39
CA ALA A 78 19.75 19.62 -4.05
C ALA A 78 21.26 19.85 -3.86
N ALA A 79 21.99 18.86 -3.33
CA ALA A 79 23.44 18.91 -3.14
C ALA A 79 24.24 18.82 -4.45
N ILE A 80 23.66 18.37 -5.56
CA ILE A 80 24.33 18.31 -6.86
C ILE A 80 24.63 19.75 -7.37
N PRO A 81 25.89 20.05 -7.75
CA PRO A 81 26.27 21.34 -8.33
C PRO A 81 25.40 21.70 -9.54
N LEU A 82 25.10 22.99 -9.73
CA LEU A 82 24.24 23.45 -10.83
C LEU A 82 24.74 23.01 -12.22
N THR A 83 26.07 22.94 -12.40
CA THR A 83 26.70 22.49 -13.64
C THR A 83 26.46 21.01 -13.95
N GLU A 84 26.07 20.22 -12.94
CA GLU A 84 25.88 18.77 -13.03
C GLU A 84 24.40 18.34 -12.89
N LYS A 85 23.49 19.28 -12.64
CA LYS A 85 22.04 18.99 -12.48
C LYS A 85 21.35 18.43 -13.73
N LEU A 86 21.97 18.47 -14.90
CA LEU A 86 21.49 17.84 -16.13
C LEU A 86 22.21 16.52 -16.45
N GLY A 87 23.13 16.09 -15.59
CA GLY A 87 23.85 14.83 -15.70
C GLY A 87 22.98 13.62 -15.36
N GLU A 88 23.50 12.43 -15.67
CA GLU A 88 22.78 11.16 -15.48
C GLU A 88 22.42 10.89 -14.01
N GLU A 89 23.27 11.31 -13.06
CA GLU A 89 22.97 11.18 -11.62
C GLU A 89 21.73 11.97 -11.21
N ALA A 90 21.64 13.24 -11.61
CA ALA A 90 20.50 14.10 -11.30
C ALA A 90 19.20 13.59 -11.95
N LYS A 91 19.29 13.07 -13.19
CA LYS A 91 18.16 12.42 -13.86
C LYS A 91 17.72 11.15 -13.14
N GLY A 92 18.67 10.32 -12.69
CA GLY A 92 18.39 9.11 -11.91
C GLY A 92 17.66 9.44 -10.61
N LEU A 93 18.17 10.40 -9.83
CA LEU A 93 17.52 10.87 -8.60
C LEU A 93 16.11 11.42 -8.87
N THR A 94 15.92 12.17 -9.95
CA THR A 94 14.60 12.69 -10.33
C THR A 94 13.63 11.55 -10.64
N ALA A 95 14.06 10.54 -11.41
CA ALA A 95 13.22 9.37 -11.72
C ALA A 95 12.85 8.56 -10.46
N ASP A 96 13.79 8.40 -9.53
CA ASP A 96 13.55 7.71 -8.26
C ASP A 96 12.59 8.51 -7.36
N ILE A 97 12.74 9.84 -7.30
CA ILE A 97 11.80 10.73 -6.60
C ILE A 97 10.39 10.59 -7.21
N ASP A 98 10.26 10.65 -8.54
CA ASP A 98 8.97 10.52 -9.22
C ASP A 98 8.31 9.16 -8.94
N SER A 99 9.10 8.09 -8.89
CA SER A 99 8.64 6.75 -8.55
C SER A 99 8.14 6.69 -7.09
N LEU A 100 8.91 7.23 -6.15
CA LEU A 100 8.50 7.29 -4.74
C LEU A 100 7.27 8.19 -4.52
N MET A 101 7.14 9.30 -5.26
CA MET A 101 5.95 10.16 -5.18
C MET A 101 4.69 9.44 -5.65
N LYS A 102 4.78 8.61 -6.69
CA LYS A 102 3.66 7.73 -7.11
C LYS A 102 3.29 6.72 -6.02
N SER A 103 4.30 6.14 -5.34
CA SER A 103 4.09 5.26 -4.18
C SER A 103 3.40 6.01 -3.02
N VAL A 104 3.86 7.22 -2.68
CA VAL A 104 3.22 8.08 -1.67
C VAL A 104 1.76 8.38 -2.02
N GLN A 105 1.47 8.71 -3.29
CA GLN A 105 0.09 8.91 -3.74
C GLN A 105 -0.75 7.64 -3.58
N ALA A 106 -0.27 6.51 -4.05
CA ALA A 106 -0.96 5.23 -3.96
C ALA A 106 -1.25 4.84 -2.50
N LEU A 107 -0.30 5.04 -1.59
CA LEU A 107 -0.48 4.81 -0.16
C LEU A 107 -1.50 5.78 0.45
N SER A 108 -1.47 7.05 0.05
CA SER A 108 -2.37 8.09 0.56
C SER A 108 -3.82 7.80 0.18
N GLU A 109 -4.08 7.44 -1.08
CA GLU A 109 -5.42 7.06 -1.55
C GLU A 109 -6.01 5.90 -0.74
N ARG A 110 -5.18 4.92 -0.37
CA ARG A 110 -5.60 3.74 0.39
C ARG A 110 -5.79 4.06 1.87
N PHE A 111 -4.87 4.82 2.46
CA PHE A 111 -5.00 5.36 3.80
C PHE A 111 -6.34 6.11 3.96
N GLN A 112 -6.66 6.98 2.99
CA GLN A 112 -7.86 7.79 2.98
C GLN A 112 -9.14 6.94 3.08
N VAL A 113 -9.21 5.80 2.39
CA VAL A 113 -10.38 4.91 2.46
C VAL A 113 -10.63 4.43 3.89
N TYR A 114 -9.59 3.99 4.60
CA TYR A 114 -9.72 3.53 5.97
C TYR A 114 -10.03 4.71 6.92
N TYR A 115 -9.36 5.85 6.73
CA TYR A 115 -9.59 7.07 7.51
C TYR A 115 -11.05 7.56 7.41
N ASP A 116 -11.57 7.66 6.19
CA ASP A 116 -12.94 8.09 5.93
C ASP A 116 -13.97 7.10 6.48
N GLN A 117 -13.67 5.80 6.42
CA GLN A 117 -14.54 4.77 6.98
C GLN A 117 -14.58 4.81 8.52
N ILE A 118 -13.46 5.09 9.19
CA ILE A 118 -13.42 5.31 10.64
C ILE A 118 -14.29 6.52 10.99
N LYS A 119 -14.13 7.62 10.25
CA LYS A 119 -14.93 8.85 10.43
C LYS A 119 -16.42 8.58 10.25
N ALA A 120 -16.80 7.84 9.20
CA ALA A 120 -18.20 7.50 8.92
C ALA A 120 -18.84 6.64 10.02
N LYS A 121 -18.04 5.83 10.72
CA LYS A 121 -18.46 5.02 11.88
C LYS A 121 -18.38 5.77 13.21
N GLY A 122 -18.06 7.07 13.20
CA GLY A 122 -17.93 7.89 14.41
C GLY A 122 -16.67 7.62 15.24
N GLY A 123 -15.65 6.98 14.67
CA GLY A 123 -14.39 6.73 15.36
C GLY A 123 -13.51 7.98 15.47
N ASP A 124 -12.69 8.04 16.52
CA ASP A 124 -11.68 9.09 16.70
C ASP A 124 -10.53 8.95 15.68
N LEU A 125 -9.86 10.05 15.33
CA LEU A 125 -8.82 10.09 14.28
C LEU A 125 -7.50 10.72 14.77
N LYS A 126 -7.38 11.03 16.07
CA LYS A 126 -6.26 11.85 16.59
C LYS A 126 -4.90 11.21 16.39
N ASP A 127 -4.83 9.89 16.50
CA ASP A 127 -3.62 9.09 16.27
C ASP A 127 -3.29 8.89 14.78
N LEU A 128 -4.23 9.17 13.88
CA LEU A 128 -4.07 9.04 12.44
C LEU A 128 -3.77 10.37 11.74
N ALA A 129 -3.84 11.52 12.43
CA ALA A 129 -3.42 12.79 11.88
C ALA A 129 -1.95 12.73 11.40
N MET A 130 -1.68 13.31 10.22
CA MET A 130 -0.36 13.39 9.59
C MET A 130 0.08 14.84 9.46
#